data_AF-A0A7C5SB18-F1
#
_entry.id   AF-A0A7C5SB18-F1
#
_cell.length_a   1.000
_cell.length_b   1.000
_cell.length_c   1.000
_cell.angle_alpha   90.00
_cell.angle_beta   90.00
_cell.angle_gamma   90.00
#
_symmetry.space_group_name_H-M   'P 1'
#
loop_
_entity.id
_entity.type
_entity.pdbx_description
1 polymer ?
#
loop_
_entity_poly.entity_id
_entity_poly.type
_entity_poly.pdbx_seq_one_letter_code
_entity_poly.pdbx_strand_id
1 'polypeptide(L)'
;MKPYYKGIIMILLSSVLFSCVPSKEIRRPAVVTPAMLLQRTNLKGIDAFRASVYIKAYEEDDYLGVYPGFLVFKRPDMLKLSMNGPFGIVLMEIVFLRGDLLLYMPSKDLAYKGTLSFKKLLFTDEELLALDHRMEKRNSEYLLLFYKKARKDPLVIYRFDTEHLSWRGFDLYNRGKRVLKVTINRLEGNLPVDFNVKTGRYSLHISLSDTEINPSLKEGLFRLPDSSKVRPLGLFRGWL
;
A
#
# COMPACT_ATOMS: atom_id res chain seq x y z
N MET A 1 17.08 68.69 7.31
CA MET A 1 16.35 67.40 7.31
C MET A 1 14.93 67.64 7.79
N LYS A 2 13.92 67.32 6.97
CA LYS A 2 12.51 67.70 7.19
C LYS A 2 11.90 66.94 8.39
N PRO A 3 11.07 67.58 9.23
CA PRO A 3 10.53 67.02 10.48
C PRO A 3 9.62 65.79 10.31
N TYR A 4 9.23 65.45 9.08
CA TYR A 4 8.34 64.33 8.75
C TYR A 4 8.95 62.93 8.95
N TYR A 5 10.28 62.80 8.89
CA TYR A 5 10.96 61.51 9.06
C TYR A 5 10.81 60.91 10.47
N LYS A 6 10.77 61.77 11.51
CA LYS A 6 10.63 61.33 12.90
C LYS A 6 9.25 60.72 13.18
N GLY A 7 8.20 61.25 12.54
CA GLY A 7 6.83 60.74 12.71
C GLY A 7 6.63 59.35 12.10
N ILE A 8 7.18 59.10 10.91
CA ILE A 8 7.04 57.81 10.21
C ILE A 8 7.74 56.68 10.98
N ILE A 9 8.93 56.94 11.54
CA ILE A 9 9.65 55.94 12.35
C ILE A 9 8.88 55.60 13.63
N MET A 10 8.25 56.58 14.26
CA MET A 10 7.50 56.36 15.50
C MET A 10 6.24 55.50 15.28
N ILE A 11 5.59 55.66 14.12
CA ILE A 11 4.44 54.83 13.71
C ILE A 11 4.88 53.40 13.35
N LEU A 12 6.02 53.25 12.66
CA LEU A 12 6.55 51.92 12.33
C LEU A 12 6.96 51.16 13.61
N LEU A 13 7.61 51.83 14.57
CA LEU A 13 8.00 51.20 15.83
C LEU A 13 6.78 50.77 16.67
N SER A 14 5.70 51.56 16.68
CA SER A 14 4.49 51.19 17.42
C SER A 14 3.79 49.98 16.81
N SER A 15 3.77 49.85 15.48
CA SER A 15 3.13 48.71 14.80
C SER A 15 3.81 47.35 15.09
N VAL A 16 5.13 47.36 15.33
CA VAL A 16 5.89 46.14 15.68
C VAL A 16 5.68 45.76 17.15
N LEU A 17 5.55 46.74 18.05
CA LEU A 17 5.40 46.49 19.49
C LEU A 17 3.97 46.06 19.89
N PHE A 18 2.95 46.40 19.09
CA PHE A 18 1.56 45.99 19.33
C PHE A 18 1.12 44.75 18.54
N SER A 19 2.01 44.14 17.76
CA SER A 19 1.76 42.83 17.14
C SER A 19 1.89 41.73 18.20
N CYS A 20 0.86 41.65 19.05
CA CYS A 20 0.64 40.55 19.97
C CYS A 20 0.35 39.29 19.14
N VAL A 21 1.40 38.58 18.72
CA VAL A 21 1.26 37.29 18.07
C VAL A 21 0.61 36.36 19.09
N PRO A 22 -0.61 35.85 18.85
CA PRO A 22 -1.25 34.96 19.80
C PRO A 22 -0.33 33.77 20.03
N SER A 23 -0.01 33.55 21.31
CA SER A 23 0.68 32.36 21.79
C SER A 23 -0.03 31.14 21.23
N LYS A 24 0.50 30.56 20.15
CA LYS A 24 0.03 29.27 19.66
C LYS A 24 0.37 28.30 20.78
N GLU A 25 -0.66 27.77 21.45
CA GLU A 25 -0.51 26.67 22.38
C GLU A 25 0.41 25.64 21.72
N ILE A 26 1.57 25.43 22.34
CA ILE A 26 2.50 24.37 21.96
C ILE A 26 1.77 23.08 22.31
N ARG A 27 0.91 22.60 21.40
CA ARG A 27 0.27 21.29 21.50
C ARG A 27 1.42 20.31 21.67
N ARG A 28 1.52 19.72 22.87
CA ARG A 28 2.44 18.61 23.11
C ARG A 28 2.22 17.61 21.96
N PRO A 29 3.30 17.12 21.31
CA PRO A 29 3.14 16.15 20.25
C PRO A 29 2.33 14.98 20.81
N ALA A 30 1.20 14.68 20.17
CA ALA A 30 0.35 13.57 20.60
C ALA A 30 1.21 12.32 20.68
N VAL A 31 1.13 11.58 21.80
CA VAL A 31 1.85 10.32 21.97
C VAL A 31 1.44 9.39 20.83
N VAL A 32 2.39 9.04 19.97
CA VAL A 32 2.13 8.15 18.83
C VAL A 32 1.88 6.75 19.39
N THR A 33 0.76 6.14 19.01
CA THR A 33 0.38 4.78 19.43
C THR A 33 0.30 3.84 18.23
N PRO A 34 0.51 2.52 18.43
CA PRO A 34 0.31 1.52 17.38
C PRO A 34 -1.06 1.62 16.70
N ALA A 35 -2.13 1.78 17.48
CA ALA A 35 -3.49 1.91 16.96
C ALA A 35 -3.65 3.13 16.05
N MET A 36 -3.04 4.27 16.39
CA MET A 36 -3.05 5.46 15.53
C MET A 36 -2.35 5.23 14.20
N LEU A 37 -1.22 4.51 14.21
CA LEU A 37 -0.48 4.20 12.98
C LEU A 37 -1.24 3.23 12.08
N LEU A 38 -1.83 2.17 12.66
CA LEU A 38 -2.63 1.19 11.92
C LEU A 38 -3.88 1.79 11.25
N GLN A 39 -4.52 2.78 11.89
CA GLN A 39 -5.62 3.51 11.25
C GLN A 39 -5.23 4.20 9.94
N ARG A 40 -3.93 4.36 9.64
CA ARG A 40 -3.38 4.94 8.42
C ARG A 40 -3.02 3.92 7.34
N THR A 41 -3.11 2.60 7.60
CA THR A 41 -2.64 1.55 6.65
C THR A 41 -3.75 0.79 5.93
N ASN A 42 -4.94 0.70 6.51
CA ASN A 42 -5.88 -0.35 6.14
C ASN A 42 -6.86 -0.01 5.01
N LEU A 43 -6.51 0.90 4.10
CA LEU A 43 -7.47 1.43 3.12
C LEU A 43 -8.76 1.88 3.83
N LYS A 44 -8.65 2.47 5.04
CA LYS A 44 -9.81 2.78 5.89
C LYS A 44 -10.76 3.72 5.13
N GLY A 45 -12.04 3.36 5.10
CA GLY A 45 -13.07 4.06 4.30
C GLY A 45 -13.12 3.66 2.82
N ILE A 46 -12.31 2.69 2.38
CA ILE A 46 -12.31 2.15 1.02
C ILE A 46 -12.77 0.69 1.09
N ASP A 47 -14.04 0.46 0.78
CA ASP A 47 -14.64 -0.87 0.72
C ASP A 47 -14.52 -1.48 -0.67
N ALA A 48 -14.43 -0.64 -1.70
CA ALA A 48 -14.16 -1.06 -3.06
C ALA A 48 -13.31 -0.01 -3.78
N PHE A 49 -12.52 -0.42 -4.76
CA PHE A 49 -11.99 0.51 -5.75
C PHE A 49 -11.79 -0.20 -7.08
N ARG A 50 -11.75 0.59 -8.15
CA ARG A 50 -11.30 0.15 -9.46
C ARG A 50 -10.37 1.19 -10.05
N ALA A 51 -9.34 0.76 -10.75
CA ALA A 51 -8.33 1.64 -11.32
C ALA A 51 -7.69 1.03 -12.57
N SER A 52 -7.28 1.90 -13.49
CA SER A 52 -6.26 1.57 -14.49
C SER A 52 -4.94 1.30 -13.76
N VAL A 53 -4.21 0.26 -14.16
CA VAL A 53 -2.93 -0.10 -13.54
C VAL A 53 -1.84 -0.21 -14.59
N TYR A 54 -0.66 0.30 -14.25
CA TYR A 54 0.56 0.15 -15.03
C TYR A 54 1.60 -0.55 -14.18
N ILE A 55 2.06 -1.71 -14.62
CA ILE A 55 3.04 -2.54 -13.91
C ILE A 55 4.33 -2.58 -14.72
N LYS A 56 5.41 -2.01 -14.20
CA LYS A 56 6.76 -2.24 -14.74
C LYS A 56 7.41 -3.37 -13.95
N ALA A 57 7.84 -4.42 -14.64
CA ALA A 57 8.45 -5.59 -14.02
C ALA A 57 9.96 -5.63 -14.25
N TYR A 58 10.68 -6.10 -13.23
CA TYR A 58 12.13 -6.25 -13.25
C TYR A 58 12.54 -7.58 -12.59
N GLU A 59 13.63 -8.17 -13.06
CA GLU A 59 14.32 -9.32 -12.44
C GLU A 59 15.79 -8.97 -12.23
N GLU A 60 16.28 -8.98 -10.98
CA GLU A 60 17.67 -8.61 -10.65
C GLU A 60 18.11 -7.25 -11.27
N ASP A 61 17.16 -6.30 -11.31
CA ASP A 61 17.28 -4.96 -11.91
C ASP A 61 17.19 -4.90 -13.45
N ASP A 62 17.14 -6.04 -14.14
CA ASP A 62 16.85 -6.11 -15.57
C ASP A 62 15.38 -5.86 -15.85
N TYR A 63 15.09 -4.91 -16.75
CA TYR A 63 13.72 -4.56 -17.14
C TYR A 63 13.08 -5.66 -18.00
N LEU A 64 11.99 -6.24 -17.52
CA LEU A 64 11.24 -7.30 -18.21
C LEU A 64 10.15 -6.74 -19.13
N GLY A 65 9.58 -5.59 -18.79
CA GLY A 65 8.50 -4.99 -19.56
C GLY A 65 7.53 -4.14 -18.74
N VAL A 66 6.56 -3.56 -19.45
CA VAL A 66 5.45 -2.80 -18.89
C VAL A 66 4.13 -3.45 -19.30
N TYR A 67 3.24 -3.61 -18.33
CA TYR A 67 1.97 -4.28 -18.48
C TYR A 67 0.86 -3.34 -18.04
N PRO A 68 0.17 -2.66 -18.97
CA PRO A 68 -1.05 -1.92 -18.65
C PRO A 68 -2.16 -2.90 -18.30
N GLY A 69 -3.16 -2.46 -17.56
CA GLY A 69 -4.21 -3.35 -17.11
C GLY A 69 -5.29 -2.67 -16.29
N PHE A 70 -6.07 -3.48 -15.61
CA PHE A 70 -7.12 -3.02 -14.71
C PHE A 70 -7.06 -3.77 -13.39
N LEU A 71 -7.21 -3.03 -12.29
CA LEU A 71 -7.24 -3.55 -10.93
C LEU A 71 -8.60 -3.25 -10.31
N VAL A 72 -9.22 -4.28 -9.74
CA VAL A 72 -10.46 -4.19 -8.98
C VAL A 72 -10.23 -4.80 -7.62
N PHE A 73 -10.70 -4.11 -6.59
CA PHE A 73 -10.69 -4.60 -5.22
C PHE A 73 -12.06 -4.38 -4.60
N LYS A 74 -12.50 -5.34 -3.80
CA LYS A 74 -13.69 -5.25 -2.95
C LYS A 74 -13.44 -6.02 -1.66
N ARG A 75 -13.69 -5.37 -0.53
CA ARG A 75 -13.62 -5.99 0.80
C ARG A 75 -14.66 -7.10 0.95
N PRO A 76 -14.40 -8.08 1.82
CA PRO A 76 -13.18 -8.25 2.61
C PRO A 76 -12.01 -8.91 1.85
N ASP A 77 -12.29 -9.63 0.76
CA ASP A 77 -11.35 -10.62 0.21
C ASP A 77 -11.54 -10.88 -1.30
N MET A 78 -11.86 -9.83 -2.07
CA MET A 78 -11.99 -9.91 -3.53
C MET A 78 -11.00 -8.96 -4.22
N LEU A 79 -10.18 -9.51 -5.12
CA LEU A 79 -9.27 -8.75 -5.95
C LEU A 79 -9.20 -9.37 -7.34
N LYS A 80 -9.23 -8.54 -8.36
CA LYS A 80 -8.98 -8.95 -9.75
C LYS A 80 -7.97 -8.00 -10.37
N LEU A 81 -6.89 -8.56 -10.92
CA LEU A 81 -5.90 -7.85 -11.71
C LEU A 81 -5.87 -8.48 -13.10
N SER A 82 -6.19 -7.71 -14.12
CA SER A 82 -6.04 -8.12 -15.52
C SER A 82 -4.89 -7.35 -16.14
N MET A 83 -3.90 -8.06 -16.67
CA MET A 83 -2.76 -7.49 -17.39
C MET A 83 -2.95 -7.68 -18.89
N ASN A 84 -2.82 -6.58 -19.62
CA ASN A 84 -3.02 -6.52 -21.04
C ASN A 84 -1.68 -6.38 -21.76
N GLY A 85 -1.60 -6.98 -22.94
CA GLY A 85 -0.50 -6.85 -23.87
C GLY A 85 -0.79 -5.76 -24.90
N PRO A 86 0.04 -5.72 -25.95
CA PRO A 86 -0.22 -4.88 -27.11
C PRO A 86 -1.63 -5.11 -27.66
N PHE A 87 -2.26 -4.05 -28.18
CA PHE A 87 -3.61 -4.09 -28.77
C PHE A 87 -4.74 -4.46 -27.80
N GLY A 88 -4.50 -4.42 -26.49
CA GLY A 88 -5.54 -4.68 -25.47
C GLY A 88 -5.86 -6.16 -25.25
N ILE A 89 -5.03 -7.07 -25.76
CA ILE A 89 -5.19 -8.52 -25.54
C ILE A 89 -4.85 -8.85 -24.09
N VAL A 90 -5.72 -9.59 -23.40
CA VAL A 90 -5.44 -10.04 -22.02
C VAL A 90 -4.34 -11.09 -22.03
N LEU A 91 -3.22 -10.79 -21.38
CA LEU A 91 -2.09 -11.72 -21.22
C LEU A 91 -2.27 -12.62 -20.02
N MET A 92 -2.79 -12.06 -18.93
CA MET A 92 -2.93 -12.76 -17.67
C MET A 92 -4.01 -12.11 -16.81
N GLU A 93 -4.79 -12.94 -16.12
CA GLU A 93 -5.69 -12.49 -15.06
C GLU A 93 -5.31 -13.16 -13.75
N ILE A 94 -5.20 -12.36 -12.70
CA ILE A 94 -5.07 -12.84 -11.33
C ILE A 94 -6.39 -12.52 -10.63
N VAL A 95 -7.07 -13.55 -10.14
CA VAL A 95 -8.30 -13.41 -9.37
C VAL A 95 -8.08 -14.00 -7.99
N PHE A 96 -8.33 -13.19 -6.99
CA PHE A 96 -8.40 -13.61 -5.60
C PHE A 96 -9.84 -13.46 -5.11
N LEU A 97 -10.42 -14.56 -4.62
CA LEU A 97 -11.80 -14.59 -4.15
C LEU A 97 -11.90 -15.51 -2.94
N ARG A 98 -12.14 -14.93 -1.75
CA ARG A 98 -12.45 -15.68 -0.51
C ARG A 98 -11.45 -16.79 -0.16
N GLY A 99 -10.16 -16.53 -0.37
CA GLY A 99 -9.08 -17.49 -0.08
C GLY A 99 -8.58 -18.28 -1.27
N ASP A 100 -9.33 -18.30 -2.38
CA ASP A 100 -8.88 -18.90 -3.63
C ASP A 100 -8.08 -17.88 -4.44
N LEU A 101 -6.86 -18.25 -4.84
CA LEU A 101 -6.08 -17.54 -5.85
C LEU A 101 -6.10 -18.33 -7.15
N LEU A 102 -6.46 -17.63 -8.23
CA LEU A 102 -6.38 -18.09 -9.59
C LEU A 102 -5.44 -17.19 -10.39
N LEU A 103 -4.58 -17.81 -11.19
CA LEU A 103 -3.83 -17.12 -12.24
C LEU A 103 -4.18 -17.78 -13.57
N TYR A 104 -4.78 -17.03 -14.47
CA TYR A 104 -5.21 -17.49 -15.79
C TYR A 104 -4.36 -16.85 -16.88
N MET A 105 -3.87 -17.66 -17.81
CA MET A 105 -3.17 -17.22 -19.03
C MET A 105 -4.00 -17.61 -20.26
N PRO A 106 -4.76 -16.67 -20.86
CA PRO A 106 -5.66 -16.97 -21.98
C PRO A 106 -4.96 -17.58 -23.19
N SER A 107 -3.76 -17.10 -23.53
CA SER A 107 -2.98 -17.59 -24.69
C SER A 107 -2.59 -19.06 -24.60
N LYS A 108 -2.60 -19.64 -23.39
CA LYS A 108 -2.30 -21.05 -23.13
C LYS A 108 -3.54 -21.85 -22.74
N ASP A 109 -4.69 -21.18 -22.61
CA ASP A 109 -5.91 -21.71 -22.02
C ASP A 109 -5.61 -22.52 -20.74
N LEU A 110 -4.85 -21.88 -19.85
CA LEU A 110 -4.26 -22.52 -18.67
C LEU A 110 -4.49 -21.67 -17.43
N ALA A 111 -5.10 -22.27 -16.42
CA ALA A 111 -5.25 -21.68 -15.10
C ALA A 111 -4.39 -22.41 -14.05
N TYR A 112 -3.84 -21.64 -13.13
CA TYR A 112 -3.18 -22.11 -11.92
C TYR A 112 -4.05 -21.76 -10.72
N LYS A 113 -4.50 -22.77 -9.97
CA LYS A 113 -5.37 -22.60 -8.80
C LYS A 113 -4.66 -23.01 -7.53
N GLY A 114 -4.81 -22.22 -6.48
CA GLY A 114 -4.34 -22.57 -5.15
C GLY A 114 -5.09 -21.78 -4.08
N THR A 115 -5.00 -22.24 -2.85
CA THR A 115 -5.55 -21.52 -1.70
C THR A 115 -4.46 -20.65 -1.10
N LEU A 116 -4.69 -19.35 -1.03
CA LEU A 116 -3.88 -18.42 -0.25
C LEU A 116 -4.74 -17.88 0.87
N SER A 117 -4.26 -18.04 2.10
CA SER A 117 -4.86 -17.31 3.21
C SER A 117 -4.49 -15.83 3.07
N PHE A 118 -5.40 -15.00 2.53
CA PHE A 118 -5.22 -13.54 2.43
C PHE A 118 -4.94 -12.89 3.78
N LYS A 119 -5.33 -13.57 4.88
CA LYS A 119 -4.91 -13.23 6.25
C LYS A 119 -3.39 -13.10 6.43
N LYS A 120 -2.58 -13.63 5.50
CA LYS A 120 -1.13 -13.45 5.51
C LYS A 120 -0.65 -12.20 4.76
N LEU A 121 -1.49 -11.58 3.93
CA LEU A 121 -1.13 -10.46 3.04
C LEU A 121 -1.81 -9.14 3.43
N LEU A 122 -3.07 -9.18 3.87
CA LEU A 122 -3.84 -8.02 4.34
C LEU A 122 -4.46 -8.38 5.69
N PHE A 123 -3.71 -8.18 6.77
CA PHE A 123 -4.23 -8.36 8.13
C PHE A 123 -5.26 -7.29 8.45
N THR A 124 -6.31 -7.64 9.19
CA THR A 124 -7.19 -6.64 9.81
C THR A 124 -6.48 -5.96 11.00
N ASP A 125 -6.94 -4.76 11.37
CA ASP A 125 -6.44 -4.06 12.57
C ASP A 125 -6.56 -4.92 13.83
N GLU A 126 -7.70 -5.59 13.98
CA GLU A 126 -8.00 -6.46 15.11
C GLU A 126 -7.04 -7.66 15.15
N GLU A 127 -6.77 -8.29 14.00
CA GLU A 127 -5.82 -9.41 13.91
C GLU A 127 -4.39 -8.95 14.23
N LEU A 128 -3.97 -7.77 13.76
CA LEU A 128 -2.64 -7.22 14.06
C LEU A 128 -2.50 -6.87 15.54
N LEU A 129 -3.51 -6.21 16.13
CA LEU A 129 -3.47 -5.81 17.53
C LEU A 129 -3.57 -6.99 18.49
N ALA A 130 -4.13 -8.13 18.05
CA ALA A 130 -4.14 -9.38 18.80
C ALA A 130 -2.77 -10.09 18.81
N LEU A 131 -1.83 -9.69 17.95
CA LEU A 131 -0.45 -10.18 17.97
C LEU A 131 0.40 -9.42 18.99
N ASP A 132 1.46 -10.08 19.46
CA ASP A 132 2.51 -9.38 20.20
C ASP A 132 3.11 -8.34 19.27
N HIS A 133 3.22 -7.09 19.73
CA HIS A 133 3.70 -5.99 18.89
C HIS A 133 4.61 -5.03 19.64
N ARG A 134 5.51 -4.41 18.90
CA ARG A 134 6.44 -3.41 19.40
C ARG A 134 6.51 -2.24 18.43
N MET A 135 6.57 -1.04 18.96
CA MET A 135 6.89 0.15 18.18
C MET A 135 8.33 0.58 18.46
N GLU A 136 9.07 0.87 17.40
CA GLU A 136 10.43 1.42 17.47
C GLU A 136 10.49 2.69 16.64
N LYS A 137 11.22 3.71 17.11
CA LYS A 137 11.59 4.88 16.31
C LYS A 137 13.02 4.70 15.82
N ARG A 138 13.25 4.76 14.52
CA ARG A 138 14.59 4.69 13.90
C ARG A 138 14.74 5.82 12.89
N ASN A 139 15.69 6.72 13.13
CA ASN A 139 15.92 7.89 12.28
C ASN A 139 14.61 8.68 12.06
N SER A 140 14.17 8.81 10.80
CA SER A 140 12.95 9.47 10.35
C SER A 140 11.74 8.53 10.23
N GLU A 141 11.80 7.31 10.76
CA GLU A 141 10.72 6.33 10.65
C GLU A 141 10.23 5.79 12.00
N TYR A 142 8.91 5.58 12.10
CA TYR A 142 8.32 4.65 13.05
C TYR A 142 8.19 3.28 12.41
N LEU A 143 8.67 2.26 13.12
CA LEU A 143 8.53 0.87 12.77
C LEU A 143 7.53 0.22 13.73
N LEU A 144 6.50 -0.42 13.18
CA LEU A 144 5.55 -1.20 13.94
C LEU A 144 5.73 -2.68 13.59
N LEU A 145 6.29 -3.42 14.54
CA LEU A 145 6.70 -4.81 14.40
C LEU A 145 5.66 -5.72 15.06
N PHE A 146 5.21 -6.74 14.34
CA PHE A 146 4.25 -7.73 14.83
C PHE A 146 4.86 -9.12 14.86
N TYR A 147 4.58 -9.89 15.91
CA TYR A 147 5.17 -11.20 16.16
C TYR A 147 4.08 -12.25 16.39
N LYS A 148 4.34 -13.48 15.97
CA LYS A 148 3.54 -14.62 16.45
C LYS A 148 4.04 -15.00 17.84
N LYS A 149 3.14 -15.39 18.73
CA LYS A 149 3.48 -15.92 20.06
C LYS A 149 4.63 -16.93 19.95
N ALA A 150 5.64 -16.77 20.82
CA ALA A 150 6.87 -17.57 20.88
C ALA A 150 7.89 -17.41 19.73
N ARG A 151 7.69 -16.51 18.74
CA ARG A 151 8.71 -16.20 17.74
C ARG A 151 9.51 -14.94 18.09
N LYS A 152 10.82 -15.00 17.89
CA LYS A 152 11.72 -13.83 18.02
C LYS A 152 11.72 -12.93 16.79
N ASP A 153 11.48 -13.50 15.61
CA ASP A 153 11.46 -12.74 14.37
C ASP A 153 10.07 -12.13 14.10
N PRO A 154 10.00 -10.89 13.61
CA PRO A 154 8.74 -10.29 13.22
C PRO A 154 8.10 -11.07 12.08
N LEU A 155 6.77 -11.13 12.08
CA LEU A 155 5.94 -11.60 10.98
C LEU A 155 5.77 -10.52 9.92
N VAL A 156 5.49 -9.29 10.36
CA VAL A 156 5.30 -8.13 9.49
C VAL A 156 5.86 -6.89 10.19
N ILE A 157 6.46 -6.00 9.41
CA ILE A 157 6.95 -4.69 9.86
C ILE A 157 6.30 -3.62 9.00
N TYR A 158 5.49 -2.75 9.61
CA TYR A 158 4.96 -1.56 8.96
C TYR A 158 5.89 -0.37 9.18
N ARG A 159 5.98 0.51 8.17
CA ARG A 159 6.82 1.70 8.20
C ARG A 159 6.00 2.96 8.04
N PHE A 160 6.32 3.96 8.85
CA PHE A 160 5.68 5.27 8.82
C PHE A 160 6.72 6.36 8.94
N ASP A 161 6.49 7.47 8.25
CA ASP A 161 7.29 8.67 8.41
C ASP A 161 7.05 9.35 9.77
N THR A 162 8.09 9.88 10.41
CA THR A 162 7.94 10.50 11.74
C THR A 162 7.31 11.89 11.74
N GLU A 163 7.33 12.60 10.62
CA GLU A 163 6.82 13.97 10.49
C GLU A 163 5.31 13.98 10.26
N HIS A 164 4.83 13.13 9.36
CA HIS A 164 3.43 13.09 8.94
C HIS A 164 2.70 11.81 9.35
N LEU A 165 3.39 10.83 9.93
CA LEU A 165 2.85 9.50 10.24
C LEU A 165 2.31 8.77 8.99
N SER A 166 2.77 9.18 7.81
CA SER A 166 2.33 8.64 6.53
C SER A 166 2.86 7.23 6.35
N TRP A 167 1.98 6.31 5.93
CA TRP A 167 2.35 4.93 5.65
C TRP A 167 3.32 4.84 4.46
N ARG A 168 4.50 4.25 4.70
CA ARG A 168 5.58 4.09 3.71
C ARG A 168 5.66 2.68 3.14
N GLY A 169 4.86 1.75 3.66
CA GLY A 169 4.81 0.37 3.21
C GLY A 169 5.06 -0.63 4.34
N PHE A 170 5.37 -1.87 3.96
CA PHE A 170 5.56 -2.97 4.93
C PHE A 170 6.48 -4.07 4.36
N ASP A 171 7.09 -4.83 5.27
CA ASP A 171 7.83 -6.05 4.94
C ASP A 171 7.13 -7.26 5.57
N LEU A 172 6.94 -8.33 4.80
CA LEU A 172 6.46 -9.63 5.29
C LEU A 172 7.62 -10.60 5.41
N TYR A 173 7.63 -11.36 6.51
CA TYR A 173 8.66 -12.33 6.83
C TYR A 173 8.07 -13.73 7.02
N ASN A 174 8.83 -14.73 6.59
CA ASN A 174 8.55 -16.13 6.86
C ASN A 174 9.83 -16.79 7.40
N ARG A 175 9.76 -17.28 8.66
CA ARG A 175 10.90 -17.93 9.34
C ARG A 175 12.17 -17.05 9.30
N GLY A 176 12.04 -15.78 9.67
CA GLY A 176 13.15 -14.81 9.70
C GLY A 176 13.59 -14.27 8.32
N LYS A 177 13.16 -14.89 7.21
CA LYS A 177 13.49 -14.41 5.86
C LYS A 177 12.39 -13.49 5.34
N ARG A 178 12.77 -12.33 4.79
CA ARG A 178 11.83 -11.43 4.12
C ARG A 178 11.35 -12.07 2.82
N VAL A 179 10.04 -12.23 2.68
CA VAL A 179 9.39 -12.83 1.49
C VAL A 179 8.72 -11.79 0.60
N LEU A 180 8.35 -10.63 1.16
CA LEU A 180 7.72 -9.54 0.44
C LEU A 180 8.18 -8.21 1.05
N LYS A 181 8.45 -7.22 0.20
CA LYS A 181 8.61 -5.82 0.58
C LYS A 181 7.68 -4.98 -0.28
N VAL A 182 6.87 -4.16 0.36
CA VAL A 182 6.06 -3.12 -0.29
C VAL A 182 6.59 -1.77 0.15
N THR A 183 6.93 -0.91 -0.80
CA THR A 183 7.33 0.49 -0.57
C THR A 183 6.30 1.39 -1.24
N ILE A 184 5.71 2.32 -0.49
CA ILE A 184 4.71 3.25 -1.00
C ILE A 184 5.39 4.58 -1.28
N ASN A 185 5.36 5.00 -2.54
CA ASN A 185 5.94 6.27 -2.97
C ASN A 185 4.89 7.38 -2.89
N ARG A 186 3.62 7.07 -3.22
CA ARG A 186 2.51 8.04 -3.23
C ARG A 186 1.20 7.41 -2.76
N LEU A 187 0.47 8.20 -1.96
CA LEU A 187 -0.89 7.92 -1.50
C LEU A 187 -1.86 8.96 -2.08
N GLU A 188 -3.08 8.53 -2.41
CA GLU A 188 -4.24 9.40 -2.61
C GLU A 188 -5.28 9.06 -1.53
N GLY A 189 -5.40 9.94 -0.54
CA GLY A 189 -6.10 9.60 0.70
C GLY A 189 -5.42 8.42 1.41
N ASN A 190 -6.14 7.31 1.56
CA ASN A 190 -5.63 6.06 2.15
C ASN A 190 -5.23 5.01 1.10
N LEU A 191 -5.31 5.32 -0.20
CA LEU A 191 -5.01 4.37 -1.28
C LEU A 191 -3.56 4.55 -1.78
N PRO A 192 -2.73 3.50 -1.76
CA PRO A 192 -1.46 3.49 -2.48
C PRO A 192 -1.69 3.52 -3.99
N VAL A 193 -1.33 4.63 -4.63
CA VAL A 193 -1.46 4.84 -6.08
C VAL A 193 -0.12 4.75 -6.81
N ASP A 194 1.00 4.79 -6.10
CA ASP A 194 2.32 4.53 -6.65
C ASP A 194 3.17 3.79 -5.63
N PHE A 195 3.55 2.54 -5.94
CA PHE A 195 4.24 1.68 -5.01
C PHE A 195 5.08 0.61 -5.70
N ASN A 196 6.08 0.12 -4.97
CA ASN A 196 6.98 -0.93 -5.41
C ASN A 196 6.72 -2.20 -4.59
N VAL A 197 6.68 -3.35 -5.25
CA VAL A 197 6.57 -4.68 -4.64
C VAL A 197 7.80 -5.49 -5.01
N LYS A 198 8.56 -5.97 -4.03
CA LYS A 198 9.75 -6.81 -4.23
C LYS A 198 9.57 -8.17 -3.57
N THR A 199 9.84 -9.24 -4.30
CA THR A 199 9.80 -10.63 -3.80
C THR A 199 10.90 -11.46 -4.48
N GLY A 200 11.78 -12.05 -3.68
CA GLY A 200 12.98 -12.72 -4.20
C GLY A 200 13.79 -11.80 -5.12
N ARG A 201 13.98 -12.24 -6.37
CA ARG A 201 14.70 -11.53 -7.42
C ARG A 201 13.83 -10.56 -8.23
N TYR A 202 12.51 -10.66 -8.09
CA TYR A 202 11.56 -9.88 -8.87
C TYR A 202 11.17 -8.60 -8.15
N SER A 203 10.97 -7.53 -8.92
CA SER A 203 10.34 -6.32 -8.42
C SER A 203 9.36 -5.74 -9.43
N LEU A 204 8.29 -5.16 -8.90
CA LEU A 204 7.22 -4.53 -9.65
C LEU A 204 7.08 -3.09 -9.20
N HIS A 205 7.14 -2.14 -10.12
CA HIS A 205 6.66 -0.78 -9.90
C HIS A 205 5.23 -0.71 -10.42
N ILE A 206 4.29 -0.44 -9.52
CA ILE A 206 2.86 -0.41 -9.78
C ILE A 206 2.37 1.03 -9.61
N SER A 207 1.73 1.55 -10.64
CA SER A 207 1.06 2.85 -10.63
C SER A 207 -0.41 2.71 -10.98
N LEU A 208 -1.28 3.39 -10.23
CA LEU A 208 -2.73 3.42 -10.43
C LEU A 208 -3.15 4.78 -10.99
N SER A 209 -4.08 4.78 -11.94
CA SER A 209 -4.75 5.96 -12.48
C SER A 209 -6.25 5.71 -12.65
N ASP A 210 -7.00 6.78 -12.91
CA ASP A 210 -8.46 6.71 -13.14
C ASP A 210 -9.20 5.97 -12.00
N THR A 211 -8.75 6.20 -10.78
CA THR A 211 -9.25 5.51 -9.59
C THR A 211 -10.67 5.97 -9.27
N GLU A 212 -11.58 5.02 -9.14
CA GLU A 212 -12.89 5.24 -8.55
C GLU A 212 -12.97 4.49 -7.20
N ILE A 213 -13.29 5.24 -6.14
CA ILE A 213 -13.36 4.75 -4.76
C ILE A 213 -14.83 4.49 -4.39
N ASN A 214 -15.07 3.36 -3.74
CA ASN A 214 -16.38 2.83 -3.36
C ASN A 214 -17.42 2.73 -4.50
N PRO A 215 -17.05 2.28 -5.71
CA PRO A 215 -18.03 2.01 -6.75
C PRO A 215 -18.93 0.83 -6.36
N SER A 216 -20.15 0.82 -6.89
CA SER A 216 -21.03 -0.34 -6.82
C SER A 216 -20.52 -1.47 -7.73
N LEU A 217 -19.71 -2.36 -7.17
CA LEU A 217 -19.13 -3.50 -7.89
C LEU A 217 -19.99 -4.76 -7.78
N LYS A 218 -20.40 -5.29 -8.93
CA LYS A 218 -21.08 -6.59 -9.04
C LYS A 218 -20.09 -7.72 -8.77
N GLU A 219 -20.49 -8.73 -8.00
CA GLU A 219 -19.65 -9.92 -7.71
C GLU A 219 -19.24 -10.67 -8.99
N GLY A 220 -20.05 -10.56 -10.05
CA GLY A 220 -19.76 -11.15 -11.36
C GLY A 220 -18.41 -10.73 -11.95
N LEU A 221 -17.86 -9.56 -11.55
CA LEU A 221 -16.55 -9.08 -12.00
C LEU A 221 -15.39 -9.95 -11.50
N PHE A 222 -15.59 -10.68 -10.39
CA PHE A 222 -14.60 -11.57 -9.79
C PHE A 222 -14.85 -13.03 -10.15
N ARG A 223 -15.74 -13.31 -11.12
CA ARG A 223 -15.93 -14.66 -11.64
C ARG A 223 -14.64 -15.13 -12.32
N LEU A 224 -14.34 -16.39 -12.08
CA LEU A 224 -13.21 -17.07 -12.67
C LEU A 224 -13.51 -17.28 -14.16
N PRO A 225 -12.53 -17.04 -15.06
CA PRO A 225 -12.61 -17.50 -16.43
C PRO A 225 -12.67 -19.03 -16.47
N ASP A 226 -13.48 -19.59 -17.37
CA ASP A 226 -13.40 -21.02 -17.68
C ASP A 226 -12.08 -21.30 -18.40
N SER A 227 -11.38 -22.36 -18.00
CA SER A 227 -10.13 -22.80 -18.63
C SER A 227 -10.18 -24.29 -18.91
N SER A 228 -9.70 -24.74 -20.07
CA SER A 228 -9.66 -26.19 -20.36
C SER A 228 -8.60 -26.93 -19.54
N LYS A 229 -7.59 -26.23 -19.02
CA LYS A 229 -6.50 -26.81 -18.22
C LYS A 229 -6.35 -26.09 -16.88
N VAL A 230 -6.42 -26.85 -15.79
CA VAL A 230 -6.18 -26.35 -14.43
C VAL A 230 -4.99 -27.08 -13.82
N ARG A 231 -4.05 -26.32 -13.24
CA ARG A 231 -2.88 -26.85 -12.53
C ARG A 231 -2.81 -26.28 -11.10
N PRO A 232 -2.19 -26.99 -10.15
CA PRO A 232 -1.89 -26.43 -8.82
C PRO A 232 -0.98 -25.19 -8.91
N LEU A 233 -1.27 -24.17 -8.10
CA LEU A 233 -0.48 -22.94 -8.04
C LEU A 233 1.00 -23.18 -7.72
N GLY A 234 1.32 -24.22 -6.93
CA GLY A 234 2.70 -24.60 -6.64
C GLY A 234 3.53 -25.01 -7.86
N LEU A 235 2.89 -25.31 -8.99
CA LEU A 235 3.57 -25.58 -10.27
C LEU A 235 3.83 -24.32 -11.10
N PHE A 236 3.38 -23.15 -10.63
CA PHE A 236 3.63 -21.89 -11.30
C PHE A 236 5.08 -21.45 -11.06
N ARG A 237 5.97 -21.87 -11.96
CA ARG A 237 7.38 -21.47 -11.99
C ARG A 237 7.49 -20.04 -12.52
N GLY A 238 7.34 -19.07 -11.64
CA GLY A 238 7.58 -17.66 -11.94
C GLY A 238 7.64 -16.73 -10.73
N TRP A 239 7.24 -17.19 -9.53
CA TRP A 239 7.01 -16.30 -8.38
C TRP A 239 7.29 -16.92 -7.00
N LEU A 240 7.84 -18.13 -6.91
CA LEU A 240 8.18 -18.81 -5.64
C LEU A 240 9.67 -19.14 -5.56
#